data_AF-A0A970RX49-F1
#
_entry.id   AF-A0A970RX49-F1
#
_cell.length_a   1.000
_cell.length_b   1.000
_cell.length_c   1.000
_cell.angle_alpha   90.00
_cell.angle_beta   90.00
_cell.angle_gamma   90.00
#
_symmetry.space_group_name_H-M   'P 1'
#
loop_
_entity.id
_entity.type
_entity.pdbx_description
1 polymer ?
#
loop_
_entity_poly.entity_id
_entity_poly.type
_entity_poly.pdbx_seq_one_letter_code
_entity_poly.pdbx_strand_id
1 'polypeptide(L)' 'MGQYENPNDTGSVGWGILGFFIPLVGLILYLTWRNDQPKNARKAGQGALISVIAGFVSLSLYIAFFVILAMIAGGN' A
#
# COMPACT_ATOMS: atom_id res chain seq x y z
N MET A 1 4.18 31.34 19.10
CA MET A 1 4.23 29.91 19.46
C MET A 1 4.71 29.17 18.23
N GLY A 2 6.02 28.91 18.16
CA GLY A 2 6.61 28.19 17.04
C GLY A 2 6.02 26.78 16.98
N GLN A 3 5.59 26.36 15.80
CA GLN A 3 5.18 24.98 15.58
C GLN A 3 6.37 24.09 15.97
N TYR A 4 6.22 23.24 16.98
CA TYR A 4 7.19 22.19 17.28
C TYR A 4 7.07 21.16 16.16
N GLU A 5 7.67 21.46 15.01
CA GLU A 5 7.78 20.52 13.91
C GLU A 5 8.61 19.35 14.42
N ASN A 6 7.96 18.20 14.60
CA ASN A 6 8.67 16.98 14.96
C ASN A 6 9.66 16.71 13.81
N PRO A 7 10.98 16.73 14.05
CA PRO A 7 11.96 16.56 12.98
C PRO A 7 11.79 15.23 12.23
N ASN A 8 11.07 14.29 12.84
CA ASN A 8 10.73 13.02 12.23
C ASN A 8 9.52 13.09 11.28
N ASP A 9 8.60 14.07 11.40
CA ASP A 9 7.43 14.24 10.50
C ASP A 9 7.80 14.96 9.19
N THR A 10 8.82 14.47 8.50
CA THR A 10 9.30 15.00 7.22
C THR A 10 8.41 14.59 6.04
N GLY A 11 7.53 13.61 6.22
CA GLY A 11 6.80 13.00 5.12
C GLY A 11 7.75 12.30 4.16
N SER A 12 8.68 11.46 4.65
CA SER A 12 9.61 10.76 3.76
C SER A 12 8.88 9.81 2.81
N VAL A 13 9.33 9.75 1.55
CA VAL A 13 8.81 8.81 0.54
C VAL A 13 9.03 7.36 0.97
N GLY A 14 10.06 7.09 1.79
CA GLY A 14 10.36 5.75 2.30
C GLY A 14 9.18 5.11 3.04
N TRP A 15 8.36 5.90 3.73
CA TRP A 15 7.16 5.40 4.42
C TRP A 15 6.11 4.85 3.45
N GLY A 16 5.96 5.48 2.28
CA GLY A 16 5.07 4.98 1.22
C GLY A 16 5.59 3.71 0.58
N ILE A 17 6.91 3.62 0.36
CA ILE A 17 7.54 2.41 -0.21
C ILE A 17 7.39 1.23 0.75
N LEU A 18 7.65 1.43 2.05
CA LEU A 18 7.45 0.41 3.08
C LEU A 18 6.00 -0.06 3.15
N GLY A 19 5.04 0.88 3.10
CA GLY A 19 3.62 0.55 3.05
C GLY A 19 3.24 -0.23 1.79
N PHE A 20 3.89 0.04 0.65
CA PHE A 20 3.63 -0.67 -0.58
C PHE A 20 4.12 -2.13 -0.57
N PHE A 21 5.32 -2.39 -0.02
CA PHE A 21 5.86 -3.75 0.05
C PHE A 21 5.19 -4.60 1.14
N ILE A 22 4.78 -3.98 2.25
CA ILE A 22 4.13 -4.66 3.36
C ILE A 22 2.87 -3.88 3.78
N PRO A 23 1.71 -4.11 3.12
CA PRO A 23 0.48 -3.36 3.37
C PRO A 23 0.04 -3.34 4.84
N LEU A 24 0.22 -4.46 5.55
CA LEU A 24 -0.07 -4.59 6.98
C LEU A 24 0.77 -3.61 7.82
N VAL A 25 2.07 -3.53 7.54
CA VAL A 25 2.98 -2.60 8.25
C VAL A 25 2.62 -1.16 7.90
N GLY A 26 2.33 -0.85 6.63
CA GLY A 26 1.88 0.49 6.24
C GLY A 26 0.57 0.93 6.90
N LEU A 27 -0.39 0.01 7.12
CA LEU A 27 -1.64 0.30 7.84
C LEU A 27 -1.39 0.50 9.34
N ILE A 28 -0.52 -0.31 9.96
CA ILE A 28 -0.13 -0.14 11.37
C ILE A 28 0.57 1.20 11.57
N LEU A 29 1.55 1.56 10.72
CA LEU A 29 2.23 2.86 10.79
C LEU A 29 1.26 4.02 10.59
N TYR A 30 0.29 3.89 9.67
CA TYR A 30 -0.75 4.91 9.49
C TYR A 30 -1.53 5.14 10.78
N LEU A 31 -1.93 4.08 11.49
CA LEU A 31 -2.68 4.19 12.75
C LEU A 31 -1.81 4.71 13.90
N THR A 32 -0.59 4.20 14.04
CA THR A 32 0.36 4.61 15.08
C THR A 32 0.72 6.09 14.97
N TRP A 33 0.88 6.61 13.75
CA TRP A 33 1.28 8.01 13.54
C TRP A 33 0.14 8.96 13.18
N ARG A 34 -1.12 8.49 13.21
CA ARG A 34 -2.26 9.32 12.83
C ARG A 34 -2.39 10.59 13.67
N ASN A 35 -1.94 10.54 14.94
CA ASN A 35 -2.03 11.64 15.89
C ASN A 35 -0.70 12.38 16.07
N ASP A 36 0.44 11.69 15.98
CA ASP A 36 1.76 12.28 16.25
C ASP A 36 2.50 12.80 15.01
N GLN A 37 2.37 12.14 13.85
CA GLN A 37 3.12 12.46 12.63
C GLN A 37 2.24 12.30 11.38
N PRO A 38 1.24 13.19 11.18
CA PRO A 38 0.21 13.02 10.17
C PRO A 38 0.74 13.04 8.73
N LYS A 39 1.88 13.69 8.44
CA LYS A 39 2.45 13.69 7.08
C LYS A 39 3.07 12.32 6.76
N ASN A 40 3.83 11.74 7.68
CA ASN A 40 4.36 10.38 7.54
C ASN A 40 3.25 9.32 7.47
N ALA A 41 2.25 9.43 8.36
CA ALA A 41 1.11 8.53 8.38
C ALA A 41 0.43 8.48 7.02
N ARG A 42 0.11 9.64 6.42
CA ARG A 42 -0.53 9.72 5.11
C ARG A 42 0.27 9.00 4.02
N LYS A 43 1.59 9.15 3.99
CA LYS A 43 2.43 8.46 2.98
C LYS A 43 2.46 6.96 3.18
N ALA A 44 2.61 6.48 4.42
CA ALA A 44 2.55 5.05 4.73
C ALA A 44 1.20 4.43 4.37
N GLY A 45 0.10 5.11 4.74
CA GLY A 45 -1.26 4.67 4.44
C GLY A 45 -1.59 4.69 2.95
N GLN A 46 -1.11 5.69 2.20
CA GLN A 46 -1.25 5.74 0.74
C GLN A 46 -0.51 4.59 0.06
N GLY A 47 0.73 4.30 0.47
CA GLY A 47 1.50 3.16 -0.03
C GLY A 47 0.79 1.83 0.24
N ALA A 48 0.29 1.65 1.45
CA ALA A 48 -0.50 0.46 1.84
C ALA A 48 -1.74 0.31 0.97
N LEU A 49 -2.55 1.36 0.82
CA LEU A 49 -3.77 1.30 0.03
C LEU A 49 -3.49 0.97 -1.44
N ILE A 50 -2.47 1.59 -2.04
CA ILE A 50 -2.07 1.33 -3.43
C ILE A 50 -1.66 -0.14 -3.59
N SER A 51 -0.89 -0.71 -2.66
CA SER A 51 -0.50 -2.13 -2.76
C SER A 51 -1.67 -3.11 -2.65
N VAL A 52 -2.67 -2.81 -1.81
CA VAL A 52 -3.88 -3.64 -1.70
C VAL A 52 -4.64 -3.61 -3.03
N ILE A 53 -4.88 -2.42 -3.57
CA ILE A 53 -5.60 -2.26 -4.85
C ILE A 53 -4.83 -2.93 -5.99
N ALA A 54 -3.52 -2.70 -6.09
CA ALA A 54 -2.67 -3.31 -7.10
C ALA A 54 -2.70 -4.85 -6.99
N GLY A 55 -2.63 -5.38 -5.77
CA GLY A 55 -2.73 -6.82 -5.51
C GLY A 55 -4.06 -7.42 -5.99
N PHE A 56 -5.19 -6.77 -5.69
CA PHE A 56 -6.51 -7.21 -6.16
C PHE A 56 -6.62 -7.20 -7.69
N VAL A 57 -6.14 -6.12 -8.34
CA VAL A 57 -6.17 -6.01 -9.81
C VAL A 57 -5.28 -7.09 -10.45
N SER A 58 -4.04 -7.24 -9.98
CA SER A 58 -3.12 -8.24 -10.50
C SER A 58 -3.65 -9.67 -10.31
N LEU A 59 -4.21 -9.98 -9.14
CA LEU A 59 -4.80 -11.30 -8.87
C LEU A 59 -6.01 -11.56 -9.78
N SER A 60 -6.89 -10.57 -9.96
CA SER A 60 -8.07 -10.70 -10.82
C SER A 60 -7.68 -10.97 -12.28
N LEU A 61 -6.69 -10.24 -12.80
CA LEU A 61 -6.15 -10.47 -14.16
C LEU A 61 -5.47 -11.83 -14.29
N TYR A 62 -4.69 -12.24 -13.29
CA TYR A 62 -4.02 -13.55 -13.28
C TYR A 62 -5.04 -14.70 -13.34
N ILE A 63 -6.10 -14.63 -12.53
CA ILE A 63 -7.18 -15.63 -12.53
C ILE A 63 -7.88 -15.63 -13.88
N ALA A 64 -8.28 -14.47 -14.41
CA ALA A 64 -8.96 -14.37 -15.70
C ALA A 64 -8.11 -14.98 -16.83
N PHE A 65 -6.82 -14.66 -16.85
CA PHE A 65 -5.88 -15.21 -17.83
C PHE A 65 -5.77 -16.74 -17.73
N PHE A 66 -5.60 -17.27 -16.52
CA PHE A 66 -5.52 -18.73 -16.31
C PHE A 66 -6.81 -19.45 -16.66
N VAL A 67 -7.96 -18.87 -16.37
CA VAL A 67 -9.27 -19.43 -16.75
C VAL A 67 -9.39 -19.49 -18.28
N ILE A 68 -9.07 -18.40 -18.99
CA ILE A 68 -9.12 -18.38 -20.46
C ILE A 68 -8.17 -19.42 -21.04
N LEU A 69 -6.94 -19.50 -20.52
CA LEU A 69 -5.95 -20.49 -20.95
C LEU A 69 -6.45 -21.93 -20.76
N ALA A 70 -7.04 -22.23 -19.60
CA ALA A 70 -7.58 -23.55 -19.30
C ALA A 70 -8.75 -23.93 -20.23
N MET A 71 -9.62 -22.97 -20.55
CA MET A 71 -10.75 -23.20 -21.48
C MET A 71 -10.27 -23.52 -22.90
N ILE A 72 -9.18 -22.88 -23.36
CA ILE A 72 -8.57 -23.17 -24.67
C ILE A 72 -7.86 -24.53 -24.65
N ALA A 73 -7.13 -24.84 -23.58
CA ALA A 73 -6.34 -26.07 -23.46
C ALA A 73 -7.20 -27.33 -23.22
N GLY A 74 -8.30 -27.22 -22.48
CA GLY A 74 -9.21 -28.34 -22.18
C GLY A 74 -10.25 -28.63 -23.27
N GLY A 75 -10.29 -27.82 -24.32
CA GLY A 75 -11.25 -27.93 -25.43
C GLY A 75 -10.79 -28.78 -26.62
N ASN A 76 -9.68 -29.51 -26.52
CA ASN A 76 -9.09 -30.32 -27.60
C ASN A 76 -9.00 -31.81 -27.25
#